data_AF-A0A2E3M9R8-F1
#
_entry.id   AF-A0A2E3M9R8-F1
#
_cell.length_a   1.000
_cell.length_b   1.000
_cell.length_c   1.000
_cell.angle_alpha   90.00
_cell.angle_beta   90.00
_cell.angle_gamma   90.00
#
_symmetry.space_group_name_H-M   'P 1'
#
loop_
_entity.id
_entity.type
_entity.pdbx_description
1 polymer ?
#
loop_
_entity_poly.entity_id
_entity_poly.type
_entity_poly.pdbx_seq_one_letter_code
_entity_poly.pdbx_strand_id
1 'polypeptide(L)'
;MLQILKLNNKTSLISQRFNLLTNLTFMKTRFLTFLFCVFICSIIHGQNIAYLNQDPQPIRFNSNTKASLNNAELVKLKEVYGAALRTEILDRPTRVLAIKEILRNRVVLREISDPNRQKPCPKLSDIPLFNAFVSNLKRDAVFNPNTFNPLKYDFRYHRPGYQLFRVDNTNYFITIKPQDYNN
;
A
#
# COMPACT_ATOMS: atom_id res chain seq x y z
N MET A 1 -41.88 47.78 -52.96
CA MET A 1 -40.76 46.88 -53.33
C MET A 1 -39.44 47.24 -52.64
N LEU A 2 -39.00 48.51 -52.63
CA LEU A 2 -37.70 48.94 -52.09
C LEU A 2 -37.52 48.75 -50.56
N GLN A 3 -38.60 48.86 -49.76
CA GLN A 3 -38.54 48.67 -48.30
C GLN A 3 -38.33 47.20 -47.89
N ILE A 4 -38.89 46.25 -48.65
CA ILE A 4 -38.78 44.81 -48.37
C ILE A 4 -37.35 44.32 -48.62
N LEU A 5 -36.71 44.80 -49.71
CA LEU A 5 -35.30 44.51 -49.99
C LEU A 5 -34.34 45.07 -48.93
N LYS A 6 -34.61 46.26 -48.38
CA LYS A 6 -33.82 46.83 -47.27
C LYS A 6 -33.98 46.04 -45.97
N LEU A 7 -35.17 45.51 -45.68
CA LEU A 7 -35.40 44.66 -44.50
C LEU A 7 -34.63 43.34 -44.60
N ASN A 8 -34.67 42.67 -45.76
CA ASN A 8 -34.01 41.37 -45.95
C ASN A 8 -32.47 41.46 -45.87
N ASN A 9 -31.88 42.54 -46.38
CA ASN A 9 -30.44 42.76 -46.23
C ASN A 9 -30.05 43.08 -44.78
N LYS A 10 -30.90 43.81 -44.05
CA LYS A 10 -30.67 44.13 -42.63
C LYS A 10 -30.75 42.88 -41.74
N THR A 11 -31.73 42.00 -41.98
CA THR A 11 -31.87 40.73 -41.24
C THR A 11 -30.73 39.76 -41.55
N SER A 12 -30.28 39.68 -42.81
CA SER A 12 -29.10 38.89 -43.21
C SER A 12 -27.82 39.37 -42.52
N LEU A 13 -27.58 40.69 -42.48
CA LEU A 13 -26.40 41.28 -41.84
C LEU A 13 -26.40 41.07 -40.31
N ILE A 14 -27.58 41.15 -39.67
CA ILE A 14 -27.74 40.88 -38.23
C ILE A 14 -27.46 39.40 -37.93
N SER A 15 -27.94 38.47 -38.76
CA SER A 15 -27.68 37.04 -38.64
C SER A 15 -26.19 36.70 -38.78
N GLN A 16 -25.51 37.29 -39.78
CA GLN A 16 -24.06 37.12 -39.95
C GLN A 16 -23.26 37.67 -38.77
N ARG A 17 -23.62 38.85 -38.25
CA ARG A 17 -22.95 39.43 -37.07
C ARG A 17 -23.19 38.61 -35.80
N PHE A 18 -24.38 38.05 -35.62
CA PHE A 18 -24.70 37.16 -34.50
C PHE A 18 -23.89 35.85 -34.57
N ASN A 19 -23.77 35.24 -35.75
CA ASN A 19 -22.94 34.05 -35.97
C ASN A 19 -21.44 34.33 -35.78
N LEU A 20 -20.94 35.51 -36.17
CA LEU A 20 -19.55 35.88 -35.96
C LEU A 20 -19.23 36.10 -34.46
N LEU A 21 -20.14 36.76 -33.73
CA LEU A 21 -19.99 37.02 -32.29
C LEU A 21 -20.08 35.74 -31.46
N THR A 22 -20.97 34.81 -31.81
CA THR A 22 -21.11 33.50 -31.14
C THR A 22 -19.89 32.61 -31.40
N ASN A 23 -19.37 32.56 -32.63
CA ASN A 23 -18.14 31.83 -32.92
C ASN A 23 -16.92 32.43 -32.21
N LEU A 24 -16.83 33.75 -32.14
CA LEU A 24 -15.73 34.43 -31.42
C LEU A 24 -15.78 34.16 -29.90
N THR A 25 -16.97 34.14 -29.31
CA THR A 25 -17.14 33.80 -27.88
C THR A 25 -16.87 32.33 -27.60
N PHE A 26 -17.25 31.42 -28.51
CA PHE A 26 -16.98 29.99 -28.41
C PHE A 26 -15.49 29.64 -28.55
N MET A 27 -14.78 30.29 -29.48
CA MET A 27 -13.33 30.11 -29.63
C MET A 27 -12.56 30.64 -28.41
N LYS A 28 -12.98 31.78 -27.84
CA LYS A 28 -12.38 32.34 -26.61
C LYS A 28 -12.57 31.46 -25.39
N THR A 29 -13.75 30.86 -25.21
CA THR A 29 -14.02 29.94 -24.09
C THR A 29 -13.23 28.64 -24.21
N ARG A 30 -13.06 28.10 -25.42
CA ARG A 30 -12.21 26.92 -25.67
C ARG A 30 -10.72 27.21 -25.43
N PHE A 31 -10.25 28.39 -25.84
CA PHE A 31 -8.87 28.82 -25.59
C PHE A 31 -8.61 29.00 -24.08
N LEU A 32 -9.53 29.64 -23.35
CA LEU A 32 -9.40 29.84 -21.91
C LEU A 32 -9.43 28.52 -21.13
N THR A 33 -10.26 27.56 -21.57
CA THR A 33 -10.33 26.22 -20.97
C THR A 33 -9.03 25.45 -21.21
N PHE A 34 -8.46 25.54 -22.41
CA PHE A 34 -7.16 24.94 -22.72
C PHE A 34 -6.04 25.52 -21.84
N LEU A 35 -6.01 26.85 -21.66
CA LEU A 35 -5.03 27.53 -20.80
C LEU A 35 -5.13 27.06 -19.34
N PHE A 36 -6.35 26.86 -18.82
CA PHE A 36 -6.58 26.40 -17.46
C PHE A 36 -6.15 24.93 -17.25
N CYS A 37 -6.38 24.06 -18.23
CA CYS A 37 -5.93 22.66 -18.18
C CYS A 37 -4.40 22.54 -18.13
N VAL A 38 -3.66 23.35 -18.90
CA VAL A 38 -2.19 23.35 -18.89
C VAL A 38 -1.63 23.80 -17.53
N PHE A 39 -2.30 24.77 -16.88
CA PHE A 39 -1.86 25.27 -15.58
C PHE A 39 -2.05 24.23 -14.47
N ILE A 40 -3.15 23.47 -14.48
CA ILE A 40 -3.41 22.40 -13.50
C ILE A 40 -2.43 21.23 -13.66
N CYS A 41 -2.11 20.83 -14.89
CA CYS A 41 -1.18 19.72 -15.14
C CYS A 41 0.25 20.01 -14.64
N SER A 42 0.67 21.26 -14.62
CA SER A 42 2.01 21.68 -14.17
C SER A 42 2.24 21.47 -12.66
N ILE A 43 1.17 21.48 -11.86
CA ILE A 43 1.24 21.43 -10.38
C ILE A 43 1.29 19.99 -9.86
N ILE A 44 1.11 18.98 -10.73
CA ILE A 44 1.13 17.56 -10.37
C ILE A 44 2.54 16.98 -10.55
N HIS A 45 3.52 17.48 -9.79
CA HIS A 45 4.84 16.85 -9.67
C HIS A 45 5.25 16.75 -8.21
N GLY A 46 4.52 15.93 -7.44
CA GLY A 46 4.89 15.53 -6.08
C GLY A 46 5.67 14.22 -6.07
N GLN A 47 6.84 14.16 -6.69
CA GLN A 47 7.78 13.05 -6.47
C GLN A 47 8.92 13.55 -5.59
N ASN A 48 9.04 12.99 -4.38
CA ASN A 48 10.14 13.30 -3.47
C ASN A 48 11.43 12.68 -4.03
N ILE A 49 12.24 13.50 -4.72
CA ILE A 49 13.47 13.07 -5.42
C ILE A 49 14.50 12.46 -4.44
N ALA A 50 14.42 12.76 -3.14
CA ALA A 50 15.33 12.20 -2.14
C ALA A 50 15.18 10.67 -1.96
N TYR A 51 14.02 10.09 -2.28
CA TYR A 51 13.82 8.63 -2.25
C TYR A 51 14.45 7.91 -3.46
N LEU A 52 14.55 8.57 -4.63
CA LEU A 52 15.08 7.96 -5.85
C LEU A 52 16.61 7.88 -5.88
N ASN A 53 17.29 8.69 -5.06
CA ASN A 53 18.75 8.84 -5.04
C ASN A 53 19.44 8.10 -3.89
N GLN A 54 18.74 7.21 -3.17
CA GLN A 54 19.38 6.35 -2.19
C GLN A 54 19.66 4.99 -2.83
N ASP A 55 20.94 4.66 -2.96
CA ASP A 55 21.34 3.28 -3.29
C ASP A 55 20.69 2.33 -2.29
N PRO A 56 20.00 1.27 -2.74
CA PRO A 56 19.37 0.31 -1.84
C PRO A 56 20.42 -0.27 -0.92
N GLN A 57 20.34 0.04 0.37
CA GLN A 57 21.29 -0.50 1.34
C GLN A 57 21.12 -2.03 1.41
N PRO A 58 22.23 -2.80 1.42
CA PRO A 58 22.15 -4.25 1.53
C PRO A 58 21.45 -4.65 2.83
N ILE A 59 20.57 -5.63 2.75
CA ILE A 59 19.82 -6.12 3.91
C ILE A 59 20.79 -6.84 4.86
N ARG A 60 20.92 -6.34 6.10
CA ARG A 60 21.72 -6.98 7.14
C ARG A 60 20.86 -7.94 7.97
N PHE A 61 21.08 -9.24 7.80
CA PHE A 61 20.44 -10.29 8.60
C PHE A 61 21.16 -10.51 9.93
N ASN A 62 20.41 -10.81 10.99
CA ASN A 62 21.02 -11.12 12.28
C ASN A 62 21.82 -12.42 12.25
N SER A 63 22.85 -12.52 13.08
CA SER A 63 23.71 -13.71 13.18
C SER A 63 22.91 -14.99 13.49
N ASN A 64 21.86 -14.89 14.31
CA ASN A 64 20.99 -16.01 14.65
C ASN A 64 20.24 -16.58 13.43
N THR A 65 20.08 -15.84 12.32
CA THR A 65 19.48 -16.35 11.09
C THR A 65 20.39 -17.31 10.35
N LYS A 66 21.68 -17.40 10.67
CA LYS A 66 22.58 -18.37 10.04
C LYS A 66 22.26 -19.81 10.47
N ALA A 67 21.72 -19.99 11.68
CA ALA A 67 21.27 -21.29 12.15
C ALA A 67 20.11 -21.84 11.28
N SER A 68 20.02 -23.16 11.18
CA SER A 68 18.95 -23.87 10.49
C SER A 68 17.58 -23.55 11.09
N LEU A 69 16.50 -23.78 10.33
CA LEU A 69 15.14 -23.69 10.83
C LEU A 69 14.91 -24.76 11.91
N ASN A 70 14.30 -24.39 13.02
CA ASN A 70 13.92 -25.33 14.06
C ASN A 70 12.52 -25.92 13.80
N ASN A 71 12.15 -26.95 14.57
CA ASN A 71 10.87 -27.64 14.38
C ASN A 71 9.65 -26.72 14.56
N ALA A 72 9.67 -25.80 15.51
CA ALA A 72 8.56 -24.87 15.72
C ALA A 72 8.38 -23.93 14.52
N GLU A 73 9.47 -23.45 13.94
CA GLU A 73 9.44 -22.61 12.72
C GLU A 73 8.98 -23.41 11.50
N LEU A 74 9.42 -24.67 11.37
CA LEU A 74 8.96 -25.56 10.30
C LEU A 74 7.46 -25.86 10.40
N VAL A 75 6.91 -26.02 11.62
CA VAL A 75 5.47 -26.18 11.84
C VAL A 75 4.72 -24.93 11.37
N LYS A 76 5.17 -23.74 11.79
CA LYS A 76 4.59 -22.44 11.37
C LYS A 76 4.60 -22.27 9.84
N LEU A 77 5.70 -22.66 9.22
CA LEU A 77 5.87 -22.62 7.77
C LEU A 77 4.95 -23.62 7.05
N LYS A 78 4.88 -24.86 7.54
CA LYS A 78 4.03 -25.91 6.97
C LYS A 78 2.55 -25.55 7.04
N GLU A 79 2.12 -24.91 8.12
CA GLU A 79 0.74 -24.43 8.29
C GLU A 79 0.34 -23.43 7.19
N VAL A 80 1.23 -22.50 6.83
CA VAL A 80 0.92 -21.41 5.89
C VAL A 80 1.16 -21.81 4.44
N TYR A 81 2.25 -22.54 4.16
CA TYR A 81 2.67 -22.86 2.79
C TYR A 81 2.24 -24.26 2.32
N GLY A 82 1.90 -25.18 3.24
CA GLY A 82 1.44 -26.52 2.90
C GLY A 82 2.37 -27.24 1.92
N ALA A 83 1.81 -27.72 0.80
CA ALA A 83 2.56 -28.39 -0.27
C ALA A 83 3.56 -27.47 -0.98
N ALA A 84 3.32 -26.16 -1.01
CA ALA A 84 4.19 -25.17 -1.66
C ALA A 84 5.42 -24.81 -0.81
N LEU A 85 5.51 -25.28 0.44
CA LEU A 85 6.59 -24.92 1.38
C LEU A 85 7.99 -25.08 0.77
N ARG A 86 8.21 -26.19 0.08
CA ARG A 86 9.52 -26.49 -0.49
C ARG A 86 9.89 -25.51 -1.61
N THR A 87 9.04 -25.40 -2.63
CA THR A 87 9.29 -24.60 -3.83
C THR A 87 9.27 -23.09 -3.56
N GLU A 88 8.46 -22.67 -2.60
CA GLU A 88 8.33 -21.27 -2.24
C GLU A 88 9.40 -20.84 -1.24
N ILE A 89 9.68 -21.62 -0.20
CA ILE A 89 10.58 -21.17 0.86
C ILE A 89 11.89 -21.96 0.84
N LEU A 90 11.84 -23.28 1.04
CA LEU A 90 13.03 -24.06 1.40
C LEU A 90 14.09 -24.11 0.30
N ASP A 91 13.67 -24.22 -0.96
CA ASP A 91 14.58 -24.26 -2.12
C ASP A 91 15.10 -22.86 -2.52
N ARG A 92 14.72 -21.80 -1.78
CA ARG A 92 15.10 -20.40 -2.07
C ARG A 92 15.84 -19.79 -0.88
N PRO A 93 17.19 -19.91 -0.80
CA PRO A 93 17.99 -19.52 0.37
C PRO A 93 17.71 -18.11 0.91
N THR A 94 17.54 -17.13 0.02
CA THR A 94 17.21 -15.74 0.41
C THR A 94 15.85 -15.64 1.11
N ARG A 95 14.85 -16.41 0.69
CA ARG A 95 13.54 -16.45 1.37
C ARG A 95 13.62 -17.17 2.71
N VAL A 96 14.45 -18.21 2.82
CA VAL A 96 14.73 -18.87 4.11
C VAL A 96 15.33 -17.88 5.10
N LEU A 97 16.30 -17.05 4.67
CA LEU A 97 16.86 -15.98 5.52
C LEU A 97 15.81 -14.95 5.92
N ALA A 98 15.02 -14.46 4.96
CA ALA A 98 13.97 -13.47 5.21
C ALA A 98 12.91 -13.99 6.21
N ILE A 99 12.46 -15.23 6.07
CA ILE A 99 11.52 -15.86 7.02
C ILE A 99 12.14 -15.99 8.41
N LYS A 100 13.39 -16.45 8.52
CA LYS A 100 14.07 -16.55 9.82
C LYS A 100 14.16 -15.19 10.48
N GLU A 101 14.48 -14.14 9.72
CA GLU A 101 14.53 -12.78 10.24
C GLU A 101 13.16 -12.29 10.73
N ILE A 102 12.09 -12.60 10.00
CA ILE A 102 10.70 -12.31 10.40
C ILE A 102 10.37 -13.00 11.73
N LEU A 103 10.56 -14.32 11.79
CA LEU A 103 10.15 -15.15 12.92
C LEU A 103 10.98 -14.93 14.18
N ARG A 104 12.29 -14.68 14.04
CA ARG A 104 13.22 -14.60 15.18
C ARG A 104 13.39 -13.18 15.71
N ASN A 105 13.34 -12.16 14.84
CA ASN A 105 13.87 -10.85 15.21
C ASN A 105 12.94 -9.67 14.92
N ARG A 106 12.13 -9.75 13.85
CA ARG A 106 11.29 -8.62 13.40
C ARG A 106 9.90 -8.60 14.01
N VAL A 107 9.28 -9.75 14.23
CA VAL A 107 7.98 -9.83 14.91
C VAL A 107 8.21 -9.92 16.41
N VAL A 108 7.76 -8.90 17.13
CA VAL A 108 7.89 -8.83 18.58
C VAL A 108 6.51 -8.74 19.21
N LEU A 109 6.20 -9.71 20.06
CA LEU A 109 5.00 -9.69 20.90
C LEU A 109 5.34 -9.03 22.23
N ARG A 110 4.52 -8.08 22.67
CA ARG A 110 4.63 -7.50 24.01
C ARG A 110 3.27 -7.39 24.66
N GLU A 111 3.19 -7.81 25.91
CA GLU A 111 2.09 -7.48 26.79
C GLU A 111 2.31 -6.07 27.36
N ILE A 112 1.27 -5.25 27.36
CA ILE A 112 1.30 -3.89 27.87
C ILE A 112 0.28 -3.76 29.00
N SER A 113 0.74 -3.32 30.17
CA SER A 113 -0.09 -3.22 31.38
C SER A 113 -1.27 -2.24 31.23
N ASP A 114 -1.05 -1.11 30.56
CA ASP A 114 -2.10 -0.13 30.21
C ASP A 114 -2.23 -0.03 28.68
N PRO A 115 -3.04 -0.90 28.05
CA PRO A 115 -3.19 -0.93 26.60
C PRO A 115 -3.92 0.32 26.05
N ASN A 116 -4.66 1.05 26.90
CA ASN A 116 -5.46 2.20 26.48
C ASN A 116 -4.63 3.49 26.36
N ARG A 117 -3.42 3.51 26.94
CA ARG A 117 -2.44 4.59 26.71
C ARG A 117 -1.68 4.48 25.40
N GLN A 118 -1.82 3.37 24.67
CA GLN A 118 -1.14 3.19 23.39
C GLN A 118 -1.83 4.01 22.30
N LYS A 119 -1.04 4.48 21.32
CA LYS A 119 -1.59 5.13 20.13
C LYS A 119 -2.57 4.17 19.44
N PRO A 120 -3.70 4.68 18.92
CA PRO A 120 -4.62 3.88 18.13
C PRO A 120 -3.87 3.16 17.01
N CYS A 121 -4.10 1.86 16.88
CA CYS A 121 -3.52 1.01 15.86
C CYS A 121 -4.53 -0.05 15.40
N PRO A 122 -4.37 -0.62 14.19
CA PRO A 122 -5.28 -1.64 13.68
C PRO A 122 -5.30 -2.88 14.57
N LYS A 123 -6.43 -3.58 14.61
CA LYS A 123 -6.53 -4.86 15.32
C LYS A 123 -5.97 -5.99 14.47
N LEU A 124 -5.55 -7.07 15.12
CA LEU A 124 -5.11 -8.29 14.43
C LEU A 124 -6.24 -8.90 13.59
N SER A 125 -7.49 -8.82 14.04
CA SER A 125 -8.69 -9.22 13.30
C SER A 125 -8.84 -8.52 11.96
N ASP A 126 -8.37 -7.28 11.86
CA ASP A 126 -8.51 -6.43 10.67
C ASP A 126 -7.50 -6.82 9.59
N ILE A 127 -6.44 -7.55 9.97
CA ILE A 127 -5.41 -8.00 9.03
C ILE A 127 -5.89 -9.26 8.34
N PRO A 128 -6.03 -9.29 7.00
CA PRO A 128 -6.43 -10.48 6.26
C PRO A 128 -5.51 -11.68 6.53
N LEU A 129 -6.03 -12.89 6.36
CA LEU A 129 -5.20 -14.09 6.35
C LEU A 129 -4.45 -14.20 5.03
N PHE A 130 -3.19 -14.63 5.08
CA PHE A 130 -2.37 -14.95 3.92
C PHE A 130 -2.67 -16.38 3.45
N ASN A 131 -3.79 -16.57 2.76
CA ASN A 131 -4.32 -17.86 2.33
C ASN A 131 -3.95 -18.24 0.89
N ALA A 132 -2.89 -17.65 0.34
CA ALA A 132 -2.48 -17.85 -1.05
C ALA A 132 -2.06 -19.30 -1.38
N PHE A 133 -1.57 -20.05 -0.39
CA PHE A 133 -1.09 -21.43 -0.57
C PHE A 133 -1.99 -22.48 0.10
N VAL A 134 -2.69 -22.09 1.16
CA VAL A 134 -3.60 -22.95 1.94
C VAL A 134 -4.93 -22.21 2.07
N SER A 135 -5.92 -22.60 1.28
CA SER A 135 -7.19 -21.86 1.15
C SER A 135 -8.07 -21.92 2.41
N ASN A 136 -7.95 -23.00 3.19
CA ASN A 136 -8.71 -23.21 4.43
C ASN A 136 -7.94 -22.76 5.69
N LEU A 137 -6.94 -21.88 5.55
CA LEU A 137 -6.21 -21.30 6.67
C LEU A 137 -7.19 -20.54 7.60
N LYS A 138 -7.08 -20.75 8.91
CA LYS A 138 -7.97 -20.16 9.92
C LYS A 138 -7.17 -19.36 10.95
N ARG A 139 -7.76 -18.30 11.50
CA ARG A 139 -7.22 -17.63 12.68
C ARG A 139 -7.23 -18.58 13.88
N ASP A 140 -6.34 -18.35 14.82
CA ASP A 140 -6.36 -19.08 16.09
C ASP A 140 -7.64 -18.71 16.85
N ALA A 141 -8.32 -19.71 17.43
CA ALA A 141 -9.55 -19.48 18.18
C ALA A 141 -9.28 -18.65 19.44
N VAL A 142 -8.12 -18.85 20.06
CA VAL A 142 -7.63 -18.10 21.22
C VAL A 142 -6.19 -17.69 20.94
N PHE A 143 -5.89 -16.41 21.12
CA PHE A 143 -4.53 -15.92 20.98
C PHE A 143 -3.63 -16.49 22.08
N ASN A 144 -2.49 -17.06 21.69
CA ASN A 144 -1.45 -17.49 22.61
C ASN A 144 -0.09 -17.00 22.07
N PRO A 145 0.64 -16.15 22.82
CA PRO A 145 1.88 -15.56 22.34
C PRO A 145 2.98 -16.60 22.06
N ASN A 146 2.94 -17.76 22.73
CA ASN A 146 3.96 -18.80 22.56
C ASN A 146 3.76 -19.63 21.28
N THR A 147 2.52 -19.77 20.82
CA THR A 147 2.18 -20.54 19.61
C THR A 147 1.85 -19.66 18.41
N PHE A 148 1.72 -18.35 18.61
CA PHE A 148 1.36 -17.39 17.57
C PHE A 148 2.23 -17.55 16.31
N ASN A 149 1.56 -17.72 15.17
CA ASN A 149 2.19 -17.80 13.87
C ASN A 149 1.93 -16.51 13.07
N PRO A 150 2.89 -15.56 13.02
CA PRO A 150 2.69 -14.30 12.33
C PRO A 150 2.55 -14.47 10.81
N LEU A 151 3.05 -15.56 10.24
CA LEU A 151 2.99 -15.81 8.80
C LEU A 151 1.57 -16.09 8.29
N LYS A 152 0.62 -16.38 9.19
CA LYS A 152 -0.79 -16.59 8.84
C LYS A 152 -1.47 -15.32 8.34
N TYR A 153 -0.92 -14.16 8.69
CA TYR A 153 -1.54 -12.86 8.45
C TYR A 153 -0.79 -12.13 7.35
N ASP A 154 -1.53 -11.43 6.49
CA ASP A 154 -1.00 -10.64 5.38
C ASP A 154 -0.42 -9.30 5.87
N PHE A 155 0.56 -9.39 6.76
CA PHE A 155 1.33 -8.23 7.18
C PHE A 155 2.20 -7.73 6.04
N ARG A 156 2.33 -6.41 5.91
CA ARG A 156 3.21 -5.79 4.91
C ARG A 156 4.67 -5.83 5.38
N TYR A 157 5.29 -7.02 5.39
CA TYR A 157 6.66 -7.22 5.88
C TYR A 157 7.74 -6.42 5.14
N HIS A 158 7.47 -5.87 3.96
CA HIS A 158 8.43 -5.04 3.22
C HIS A 158 8.16 -3.53 3.36
N ARG A 159 7.14 -3.14 4.14
CA ARG A 159 6.85 -1.72 4.39
C ARG A 159 8.00 -1.09 5.21
N PRO A 160 8.44 0.13 4.86
CA PRO A 160 9.34 0.89 5.70
C PRO A 160 8.68 1.29 7.03
N GLY A 161 9.49 1.47 8.06
CA GLY A 161 9.05 1.84 9.41
C GLY A 161 8.44 0.70 10.23
N TYR A 162 8.28 0.97 11.52
CA TYR A 162 7.66 0.05 12.46
C TYR A 162 6.15 -0.03 12.22
N GLN A 163 5.61 -1.23 12.29
CA GLN A 163 4.17 -1.46 12.28
C GLN A 163 3.73 -1.96 13.65
N LEU A 164 2.59 -1.48 14.12
CA LEU A 164 2.02 -1.83 15.42
C LEU A 164 0.58 -2.32 15.20
N PHE A 165 0.24 -3.43 15.83
CA PHE A 165 -1.10 -4.01 15.81
C PHE A 165 -1.51 -4.41 17.22
N ARG A 166 -2.78 -4.20 17.57
CA ARG A 166 -3.35 -4.67 18.83
C ARG A 166 -3.97 -6.05 18.63
N VAL A 167 -3.65 -6.99 19.51
CA VAL A 167 -4.33 -8.29 19.53
C VAL A 167 -5.70 -8.13 20.17
N ASP A 168 -6.73 -8.56 19.46
CA ASP A 168 -8.13 -8.48 19.87
C ASP A 168 -8.36 -9.01 21.29
N ASN A 169 -9.09 -8.25 22.10
CA ASN A 169 -9.52 -8.63 23.45
C ASN A 169 -8.38 -9.04 24.39
N THR A 170 -7.15 -8.59 24.14
CA THR A 170 -6.00 -8.82 25.03
C THR A 170 -5.20 -7.53 25.25
N ASN A 171 -4.21 -7.64 26.13
CA ASN A 171 -3.19 -6.63 26.38
C ASN A 171 -1.95 -6.79 25.49
N TYR A 172 -1.98 -7.70 24.52
CA TYR A 172 -0.86 -7.98 23.63
C TYR A 172 -0.85 -7.06 22.41
N PHE A 173 0.36 -6.65 22.04
CA PHE A 173 0.64 -5.90 20.84
C PHE A 173 1.71 -6.60 20.01
N ILE A 174 1.56 -6.52 18.70
CA ILE A 174 2.49 -7.05 17.71
C ILE A 174 3.22 -5.86 17.11
N THR A 175 4.54 -5.83 17.28
CA THR A 175 5.41 -4.88 16.58
C THR A 175 6.14 -5.61 15.47
N ILE A 176 6.09 -5.08 14.25
CA ILE A 176 6.88 -5.57 13.12
C ILE A 176 7.93 -4.51 12.78
N LYS A 177 9.20 -4.86 12.98
CA LYS A 177 10.34 -4.00 12.61
C LYS A 177 10.47 -3.95 11.08
N PRO A 178 10.93 -2.83 10.48
CA PRO A 178 11.19 -2.77 9.04
C PRO A 178 12.35 -3.70 8.65
N GLN A 179 12.60 -3.90 7.36
CA GLN A 179 13.57 -4.89 6.88
C GLN A 179 15.03 -4.45 7.09
N ASP A 180 15.25 -3.14 7.13
CA ASP A 180 16.52 -2.44 7.28
C ASP A 180 16.81 -2.02 8.73
N TYR A 181 16.05 -2.50 9.72
CA TYR A 181 16.24 -2.08 11.12
C TYR A 181 17.59 -2.45 11.75
N ASN A 182 18.36 -3.35 11.12
CA ASN A 182 19.72 -3.73 11.51
C ASN A 182 20.80 -2.91 10.78
N ASN A 183 20.41 -2.02 9.87
CA ASN A 183 21.34 -1.25 9.06
C ASN A 183 21.98 -0.13 9.87
#